data_AF-A0A436AGF5-F1
#
_entry.id   AF-A0A436AGF5-F1
#
_cell.length_a   1.000
_cell.length_b   1.000
_cell.length_c   1.000
_cell.angle_alpha   90.00
_cell.angle_beta   90.00
_cell.angle_gamma   90.00
#
_symmetry.space_group_name_H-M   'P 1'
#
loop_
_entity.id
_entity.type
_entity.pdbx_description
1 polymer ?
#
loop_
_entity_poly.entity_id
_entity_poly.type
_entity_poly.pdbx_seq_one_letter_code
_entity_poly.pdbx_strand_id
1 'polypeptide(L)'
;MKPLIADPTEHADIIATVTRERPAIHRTVSKMAKHMRGLSDVSQKQAIAELTACWILAIYPEDLDLALSLSDAMREQTDIYLRESKKAGVRH
;
A
#
# COMPACT_ATOMS: atom_id res chain seq x y z
N MET A 1 -7.70 10.27 13.80
CA MET A 1 -8.96 9.81 13.18
C MET A 1 -9.19 8.35 13.52
N LYS A 2 -10.46 7.89 13.63
CA LYS A 2 -10.77 6.45 13.63
C LYS A 2 -10.35 5.88 12.27
N PRO A 3 -9.73 4.69 12.20
CA PRO A 3 -9.50 4.06 10.90
C PRO A 3 -10.86 3.85 10.24
N LEU A 4 -11.00 4.34 9.01
CA LEU A 4 -12.18 4.11 8.18
C LEU A 4 -12.15 2.64 7.77
N ILE A 5 -12.59 1.75 8.66
CA ILE A 5 -12.95 0.39 8.26
C ILE A 5 -14.26 0.57 7.50
N ALA A 6 -14.12 0.73 6.18
CA ALA A 6 -15.23 0.76 5.24
C ALA A 6 -16.24 -0.34 5.62
N ASP A 7 -17.53 0.03 5.78
CA ASP A 7 -18.59 -0.95 5.96
C ASP A 7 -18.51 -1.92 4.77
N PRO A 8 -18.31 -3.23 5.01
CA PRO A 8 -18.20 -4.23 3.95
C PRO A 8 -19.38 -4.20 2.96
N THR A 9 -20.52 -3.70 3.41
CA THR A 9 -21.76 -3.60 2.64
C THR A 9 -21.80 -2.37 1.72
N GLU A 10 -21.24 -1.23 2.14
CA GLU A 10 -21.21 0.01 1.34
C GLU A 10 -20.12 -0.01 0.25
N HIS A 11 -19.08 -0.83 0.45
CA HIS A 11 -17.95 -0.93 -0.47
C HIS A 11 -17.77 -2.33 -1.05
N ALA A 12 -18.84 -3.12 -1.10
CA ALA A 12 -18.82 -4.52 -1.53
C ALA A 12 -18.16 -4.71 -2.91
N ASP A 13 -18.45 -3.82 -3.87
CA ASP A 13 -17.90 -3.90 -5.23
C ASP A 13 -16.39 -3.64 -5.29
N ILE A 14 -15.90 -2.68 -4.47
CA ILE A 14 -14.48 -2.39 -4.34
C ILE A 14 -13.77 -3.58 -3.69
N ILE A 15 -14.35 -4.12 -2.62
CA ILE A 15 -13.82 -5.29 -1.92
C ILE A 15 -13.77 -6.51 -2.83
N ALA A 16 -14.82 -6.75 -3.62
CA ALA A 16 -14.88 -7.86 -4.57
C ALA A 16 -13.79 -7.73 -5.65
N THR A 17 -13.60 -6.52 -6.18
CA THR A 17 -12.56 -6.22 -7.17
C THR A 17 -11.16 -6.47 -6.61
N VAL A 18 -10.84 -5.87 -5.47
CA VAL A 18 -9.54 -6.06 -4.80
C VAL A 18 -9.31 -7.53 -4.44
N THR A 19 -10.34 -8.25 -3.99
CA THR A 19 -10.24 -9.67 -3.64
C THR A 19 -9.95 -10.54 -4.85
N ARG A 20 -10.64 -10.29 -5.98
CA ARG A 20 -10.38 -10.99 -7.25
C ARG A 20 -8.96 -10.75 -7.75
N GLU A 21 -8.44 -9.54 -7.60
CA GLU A 21 -7.13 -9.13 -8.11
C GLU A 21 -5.97 -9.42 -7.14
N ARG A 22 -6.28 -9.73 -5.88
CA ARG A 22 -5.33 -9.96 -4.78
C ARG A 22 -4.14 -10.87 -5.16
N PRO A 23 -4.32 -12.01 -5.86
CA PRO A 23 -3.18 -12.84 -6.27
C PRO A 23 -2.22 -12.12 -7.22
N ALA A 24 -2.74 -11.32 -8.15
CA ALA A 24 -1.92 -10.55 -9.08
C ALA A 24 -1.19 -9.41 -8.34
N ILE A 25 -1.90 -8.71 -7.45
CA ILE A 25 -1.33 -7.65 -6.59
C ILE A 25 -0.13 -8.21 -5.81
N HIS A 26 -0.29 -9.32 -5.11
CA HIS A 26 0.79 -9.93 -4.34
C HIS A 26 2.02 -10.31 -5.19
N ARG A 27 1.80 -10.86 -6.40
CA ARG A 27 2.90 -11.21 -7.32
C ARG A 27 3.67 -9.96 -7.76
N THR A 28 2.96 -8.90 -8.13
CA THR A 28 3.58 -7.64 -8.56
C THR A 28 4.38 -7.01 -7.42
N VAL A 29 3.79 -6.88 -6.23
CA VAL A 29 4.48 -6.33 -5.04
C VAL A 29 5.71 -7.16 -4.69
N SER A 30 5.61 -8.50 -4.70
CA SER A 30 6.73 -9.38 -4.42
C SER A 30 7.88 -9.25 -5.43
N LYS A 31 7.56 -9.04 -6.71
CA LYS A 31 8.57 -8.78 -7.75
C LYS A 31 9.30 -7.46 -7.49
N MET A 32 8.58 -6.42 -7.10
CA MET A 32 9.19 -5.12 -6.80
C MET A 32 10.04 -5.14 -5.55
N ALA A 33 9.59 -5.83 -4.50
CA ALA A 33 10.39 -6.06 -3.30
C ALA A 33 11.73 -6.76 -3.61
N LYS A 34 11.76 -7.67 -4.59
CA LYS A 34 13.01 -8.31 -5.03
C LYS A 34 14.01 -7.32 -5.64
N HIS A 35 13.55 -6.29 -6.35
CA HIS A 35 14.42 -5.29 -6.96
C HIS A 35 15.13 -4.39 -5.95
N MET A 36 14.59 -4.27 -4.73
CA MET A 36 15.21 -3.51 -3.65
C MET A 36 16.24 -4.33 -2.84
N ARG A 37 16.39 -5.63 -3.12
CA ARG A 37 17.36 -6.49 -2.41
C ARG A 37 18.79 -6.07 -2.74
N GLY A 38 19.64 -6.01 -1.72
CA GLY A 38 21.05 -5.63 -1.87
C GLY A 38 21.32 -4.13 -1.72
N LEU A 39 20.28 -3.29 -1.68
CA LEU A 39 20.41 -1.89 -1.28
C LEU A 39 20.65 -1.78 0.24
N SER A 40 21.32 -0.70 0.67
CA SER A 40 21.43 -0.35 2.10
C SER A 40 20.06 -0.07 2.70
N ASP A 41 19.95 -0.11 4.03
CA ASP A 41 18.69 0.17 4.73
C ASP A 41 18.16 1.59 4.43
N VAL A 42 19.04 2.58 4.33
CA VAL A 42 18.70 3.96 3.96
C VAL A 42 18.23 4.03 2.51
N SER A 43 18.93 3.37 1.58
CA SER A 43 18.55 3.35 0.17
C SER A 43 17.23 2.61 -0.07
N GLN A 44 16.94 1.56 0.70
CA GLN A 44 15.63 0.89 0.65
C GLN A 44 14.50 1.82 1.10
N LYS A 45 14.70 2.61 2.16
CA LYS A 45 13.70 3.61 2.61
C LYS A 45 13.42 4.64 1.54
N GLN A 46 14.47 5.17 0.90
CA GLN A 46 14.34 6.13 -0.19
C GLN A 46 13.60 5.52 -1.40
N ALA A 47 13.96 4.30 -1.80
CA ALA A 47 13.32 3.61 -2.92
C ALA A 47 11.81 3.38 -2.66
N ILE A 48 11.41 3.04 -1.43
CA ILE A 48 9.99 2.90 -1.07
C ILE A 48 9.26 4.23 -1.21
N ALA A 49 9.85 5.34 -0.75
CA ALA A 49 9.27 6.67 -0.85
C ALA A 49 9.09 7.10 -2.32
N GLU A 50 10.12 6.94 -3.14
CA GLU A 50 10.07 7.27 -4.58
C GLU A 50 9.05 6.43 -5.35
N LEU A 51 9.01 5.12 -5.10
CA LEU A 51 8.01 4.24 -5.72
C LEU A 51 6.59 4.63 -5.34
N THR A 52 6.36 4.95 -4.07
CA THR A 52 5.05 5.39 -3.57
C THR A 52 4.63 6.68 -4.26
N ALA A 53 5.52 7.67 -4.35
CA ALA A 53 5.24 8.92 -5.05
C ALA A 53 4.94 8.71 -6.54
N CYS A 54 5.72 7.87 -7.25
CA CYS A 54 5.47 7.55 -8.66
C CYS A 54 4.08 6.92 -8.88
N TRP A 55 3.66 6.00 -8.01
CA TRP A 55 2.35 5.37 -8.14
C TRP A 55 1.20 6.33 -7.84
N ILE A 56 1.35 7.17 -6.83
CA ILE A 56 0.36 8.19 -6.49
C ILE A 56 0.19 9.18 -7.65
N LEU A 57 1.30 9.66 -8.21
CA LEU A 57 1.26 10.57 -9.37
C LEU A 57 0.73 9.87 -10.63
N ALA A 58 0.82 8.55 -10.75
CA ALA A 58 0.16 7.83 -11.84
C ALA A 58 -1.38 7.81 -11.69
N ILE A 59 -1.91 7.98 -10.47
CA ILE A 59 -3.34 8.07 -10.18
C ILE A 59 -3.83 9.52 -10.25
N TYR A 60 -3.07 10.45 -9.67
CA TYR A 60 -3.36 11.89 -9.61
C TYR A 60 -2.19 12.71 -10.17
N PRO A 61 -1.99 12.73 -11.49
CA PRO A 61 -0.82 13.36 -12.11
C PRO A 61 -0.79 14.88 -11.98
N GLU A 62 -1.96 15.52 -11.96
CA GLU A 62 -2.09 16.98 -12.02
C GLU A 62 -2.67 17.59 -10.74
N ASP A 63 -3.06 16.76 -9.77
CA ASP A 63 -3.70 17.20 -8.52
C ASP A 63 -2.81 16.85 -7.32
N LEU A 64 -2.00 17.82 -6.90
CA LEU A 64 -1.08 17.66 -5.78
C LEU A 64 -1.81 17.42 -4.46
N ASP A 65 -2.96 18.06 -4.24
CA ASP A 65 -3.70 17.93 -2.98
C ASP A 65 -4.29 16.52 -2.85
N LEU A 66 -4.86 15.97 -3.93
CA LEU A 66 -5.32 14.58 -3.96
C LEU A 66 -4.15 13.58 -3.87
N ALA A 67 -3.02 13.87 -4.52
CA ALA A 67 -1.82 13.04 -4.41
C ALA A 67 -1.30 12.96 -2.96
N LEU A 68 -1.21 14.11 -2.27
CA LEU A 68 -0.81 14.17 -0.87
C LEU A 68 -1.83 13.46 0.03
N SER A 69 -3.14 13.65 -0.21
CA SER A 69 -4.19 12.96 0.52
C SER A 69 -4.11 11.43 0.38
N LEU A 70 -3.83 10.93 -0.83
CA LEU A 70 -3.62 9.50 -1.05
C LEU A 70 -2.35 8.99 -0.37
N SER A 71 -1.27 9.77 -0.33
CA SER A 71 -0.04 9.43 0.39
C SER A 71 -0.31 9.20 1.89
N ASP A 72 -1.08 10.09 2.51
CA ASP A 72 -1.46 9.95 3.92
C ASP A 72 -2.33 8.71 4.14
N ALA A 73 -3.32 8.47 3.27
CA ALA A 73 -4.15 7.28 3.34
C ALA A 73 -3.35 5.97 3.20
N MET A 74 -2.34 5.94 2.31
CA MET A 74 -1.46 4.79 2.13
C MET A 74 -0.57 4.54 3.35
N ARG A 75 -0.10 5.60 4.02
CA ARG A 75 0.62 5.48 5.29
C ARG A 75 -0.26 4.85 6.36
N GLU A 76 -1.49 5.34 6.53
CA GLU A 76 -2.44 4.78 7.50
C GLU A 76 -2.73 3.30 7.22
N GLN A 77 -2.95 2.94 5.95
CA GLN A 77 -3.18 1.55 5.55
C GLN A 77 -1.96 0.65 5.77
N THR A 78 -0.75 1.18 5.55
CA THR A 78 0.50 0.47 5.83
C THR A 78 0.63 0.17 7.32
N ASP A 79 0.33 1.14 8.19
CA ASP A 79 0.35 0.95 9.65
C ASP A 79 -0.65 -0.14 10.07
N ILE A 80 -1.83 -0.21 9.45
CA ILE A 80 -2.82 -1.28 9.68
C ILE A 80 -2.20 -2.64 9.34
N TYR A 81 -1.66 -2.81 8.14
CA TYR A 81 -1.06 -4.08 7.72
C TYR A 81 0.13 -4.50 8.60
N LEU A 82 0.98 -3.55 9.00
CA LEU A 82 2.09 -3.82 9.92
C LEU A 82 1.58 -4.30 11.29
N ARG A 83 0.56 -3.64 11.85
CA ARG A 83 -0.05 -4.06 13.13
C ARG A 83 -0.69 -5.44 13.01
N GLU A 84 -1.42 -5.70 11.94
CA GLU A 84 -2.06 -7.00 11.69
C GLU A 84 -1.03 -8.12 11.53
N SER A 85 0.08 -7.88 10.83
CA SER A 85 1.17 -8.85 10.69
C SER A 85 1.81 -9.27 12.02
N LYS A 86 1.65 -8.46 13.07
CA LYS A 86 2.14 -8.74 14.43
C LYS A 86 1.07 -9.33 15.35
N LYS A 87 -0.22 -9.16 15.03
CA LYS A 87 -1.35 -9.76 15.78
C LYS A 87 -1.57 -11.21 15.39
N ALA A 88 -1.45 -11.53 14.10
CA ALA A 88 -1.37 -12.91 13.65
C ALA A 88 0.03 -13.41 13.99
N GLY A 89 0.18 -14.38 14.90
CA GLY A 89 1.46 -14.99 15.27
C GLY A 89 2.15 -15.78 14.15
N VAL A 90 2.03 -15.35 12.90
CA VAL A 90 2.63 -15.96 11.73
C VAL A 90 3.97 -15.27 11.47
N ARG A 91 5.05 -15.99 11.79
CA ARG A 91 6.41 -15.64 11.35
C ARG A 91 6.43 -15.69 9.82
N HIS A 92 6.64 -14.54 9.17
CA HIS A 92 7.02 -14.45 7.77
C HIS A 92 8.43 -14.98 7.54
#